data_AF-X1NLY3-F1
#
_entry.id   AF-X1NLY3-F1
#
_cell.length_a   1.000
_cell.length_b   1.000
_cell.length_c   1.000
_cell.angle_alpha   90.00
_cell.angle_beta   90.00
_cell.angle_gamma   90.00
#
_symmetry.space_group_name_H-M   'P 1'
#
loop_
_entity.id
_entity.type
_entity.pdbx_description
1 polymer ?
#
loop_
_entity_poly.entity_id
_entity_poly.type
_entity_poly.pdbx_seq_one_letter_code
_entity_poly.pdbx_strand_id
1 'polypeptide(L)'
;MCIQFSEGFPGIVIAKDKIHIEPPANFETELGQIYADCEEDNPSKYGVSVEYAAGLHAFLSKVKKTEIVKGQITGPITWGLTVTRQDGLAILYDDTFAEVAAKFLRLKAAWQENALNQISHHAIIFVDEPYLVSLGSVFTPVP
;
A
#
# COMPACT_ATOMS: atom_id res chain seq x y z
N MET A 1 -5.95 -2.45 -8.37
CA MET A 1 -5.62 -2.67 -6.94
C MET A 1 -4.38 -1.89 -6.51
N CYS A 2 -3.23 -2.02 -7.20
CA CYS A 2 -2.01 -1.31 -6.79
C CYS A 2 -2.18 0.22 -6.73
N ILE A 3 -2.94 0.81 -7.67
CA ILE A 3 -3.27 2.25 -7.66
C ILE A 3 -4.05 2.63 -6.40
N GLN A 4 -5.06 1.85 -6.00
CA GLN A 4 -5.87 2.11 -4.80
C GLN A 4 -4.99 2.31 -3.55
N PHE A 5 -3.92 1.53 -3.42
CA PHE A 5 -3.04 1.61 -2.27
C PHE A 5 -1.84 2.55 -2.47
N SER A 6 -1.61 3.12 -3.66
CA SER A 6 -0.50 4.05 -3.88
C SER A 6 -0.72 5.46 -3.33
N GLU A 7 -1.97 5.83 -3.00
CA GLU A 7 -2.28 7.16 -2.47
C GLU A 7 -1.47 7.50 -1.21
N GLY A 8 -0.81 8.65 -1.21
CA GLY A 8 -0.02 9.12 -0.08
C GLY A 8 1.39 8.52 0.02
N PHE A 9 1.79 7.64 -0.91
CA PHE A 9 3.20 7.27 -1.00
C PHE A 9 4.01 8.43 -1.65
N PRO A 10 5.17 8.82 -1.09
CA PRO A 10 6.00 9.91 -1.59
C PRO A 10 6.33 9.79 -3.08
N GLY A 11 6.20 10.88 -3.83
CA GLY A 11 6.60 10.94 -5.24
C GLY A 11 5.79 10.08 -6.22
N ILE A 12 4.64 9.52 -5.83
CA ILE A 12 3.81 8.74 -6.77
C ILE A 12 3.25 9.62 -7.88
N VAL A 13 3.46 9.17 -9.11
CA VAL A 13 2.81 9.68 -10.31
C VAL A 13 2.09 8.53 -11.00
N ILE A 14 0.85 8.78 -11.42
CA ILE A 14 0.02 7.82 -12.14
C ILE A 14 -0.15 8.31 -13.57
N ALA A 15 0.34 7.55 -14.54
CA ALA A 15 0.25 7.87 -15.96
C ALA A 15 -0.22 6.65 -16.76
N LYS A 16 -1.41 6.76 -17.41
CA LYS A 16 -1.98 5.69 -18.25
C LYS A 16 -1.98 4.32 -17.56
N ASP A 17 -2.47 4.28 -16.32
CA ASP A 17 -2.54 3.09 -15.45
C ASP A 17 -1.19 2.51 -14.98
N LYS A 18 -0.07 3.19 -15.27
CA LYS A 18 1.24 2.88 -14.71
C LYS A 18 1.52 3.78 -13.51
N ILE A 19 2.23 3.20 -12.53
CA ILE A 19 2.63 3.90 -11.32
C ILE A 19 4.16 4.01 -11.35
N HIS A 20 4.66 5.23 -11.24
CA HIS A 20 6.10 5.45 -11.13
C HIS A 20 6.41 6.50 -10.06
N ILE A 21 7.64 6.46 -9.55
CA ILE A 21 8.14 7.39 -8.55
C ILE A 21 8.91 8.52 -9.25
N GLU A 22 8.51 9.76 -8.99
CA GLU A 22 9.26 10.97 -9.27
C GLU A 22 9.63 11.65 -7.94
N PRO A 23 10.89 11.55 -7.49
CA PRO A 23 11.32 12.09 -6.19
C PRO A 23 11.14 13.62 -6.08
N PRO A 24 10.35 14.12 -5.11
CA PRO A 24 10.28 15.55 -4.79
C PRO A 24 11.53 16.05 -4.04
N ALA A 25 11.62 17.36 -3.81
CA ALA A 25 12.77 17.98 -3.15
C ALA A 25 12.99 17.52 -1.70
N ASN A 26 11.95 17.08 -0.99
CA ASN A 26 11.95 16.65 0.40
C ASN A 26 11.79 15.12 0.56
N PHE A 27 12.07 14.36 -0.50
CA PHE A 27 11.73 12.94 -0.58
C PHE A 27 12.28 12.10 0.57
N GLU A 28 13.56 12.24 0.91
CA GLU A 28 14.20 11.52 2.02
C GLU A 28 13.50 11.75 3.37
N THR A 29 13.02 12.99 3.59
CA THR A 29 12.26 13.32 4.81
C THR A 29 10.90 12.63 4.82
N GLU A 30 10.22 12.58 3.67
CA GLU A 30 8.93 11.90 3.56
C GLU A 30 9.06 10.38 3.74
N LEU A 31 10.09 9.76 3.16
CA LEU A 31 10.40 8.34 3.38
C LEU A 31 10.72 8.09 4.86
N GLY A 32 11.55 8.93 5.49
CA GLY A 32 11.87 8.84 6.91
C GLY A 32 10.65 8.96 7.82
N GLN A 33 9.64 9.75 7.43
CA GLN A 33 8.39 9.85 8.18
C GLN A 33 7.60 8.54 8.16
N ILE A 34 7.64 7.78 7.07
CA ILE A 34 6.99 6.46 6.98
C ILE A 34 7.63 5.49 7.98
N TYR A 35 8.95 5.52 8.12
CA TYR A 35 9.64 4.74 9.15
C TYR A 35 9.14 5.12 10.54
N ALA A 36 9.18 6.41 10.88
CA ALA A 36 8.76 6.89 12.19
C ALA A 36 7.30 6.52 12.51
N ASP A 37 6.37 6.78 11.58
CA ASP A 37 4.96 6.44 11.76
C ASP A 37 4.75 4.92 11.90
N CYS A 38 5.57 4.10 11.23
CA CYS A 38 5.52 2.64 11.34
C CYS A 38 6.00 2.14 12.70
N GLU A 39 7.08 2.71 13.25
CA GLU A 39 7.58 2.36 14.58
C GLU A 39 6.64 2.84 15.70
N GLU A 40 5.95 3.95 15.48
CA GLU A 40 4.95 4.52 16.40
C GLU A 40 3.55 3.90 16.27
N ASP A 41 3.35 2.95 15.36
CA ASP A 41 2.04 2.35 15.04
C ASP A 41 0.95 3.39 14.75
N ASN A 42 1.30 4.42 13.97
CA ASN A 42 0.44 5.55 13.67
C ASN A 42 -0.08 5.54 12.22
N PRO A 43 -1.20 4.82 11.93
CA PRO A 43 -1.75 4.72 10.59
C PRO A 43 -2.64 5.92 10.19
N SER A 44 -2.76 6.96 11.02
CA SER A 44 -3.77 8.02 10.85
C SER A 44 -3.68 8.77 9.51
N LYS A 45 -2.47 8.91 8.96
CA LYS A 45 -2.20 9.61 7.69
C LYS A 45 -2.28 8.69 6.46
N TYR A 46 -2.41 7.38 6.66
CA TYR A 46 -2.26 6.36 5.61
C TYR A 46 -3.60 5.87 5.06
N GLY A 47 -4.62 6.71 5.17
CA GLY A 47 -5.95 6.41 4.67
C GLY A 47 -6.03 6.30 3.16
N VAL A 48 -7.09 5.65 2.70
CA VAL A 48 -7.46 5.65 1.28
C VAL A 48 -8.72 6.49 1.13
N SER A 49 -8.66 7.51 0.29
CA SER A 49 -9.76 8.44 0.03
C SER A 49 -10.89 7.78 -0.75
N VAL A 50 -12.00 8.52 -0.90
CA VAL A 50 -13.15 8.06 -1.69
C VAL A 50 -12.81 7.99 -3.18
N GLU A 51 -11.89 8.83 -3.64
CA GLU A 51 -11.39 8.86 -5.01
C GLU A 51 -10.64 7.57 -5.35
N TYR A 52 -9.86 7.04 -4.41
CA TYR A 52 -9.10 5.79 -4.59
C TYR A 52 -9.89 4.54 -4.22
N ALA A 53 -10.85 4.61 -3.29
CA ALA A 53 -11.59 3.46 -2.78
C ALA A 53 -13.09 3.74 -2.55
N ALA A 54 -13.80 4.25 -3.55
CA ALA A 54 -15.23 4.56 -3.46
C ALA A 54 -16.07 3.39 -2.90
N GLY A 55 -15.75 2.14 -3.28
CA GLY A 55 -16.42 0.95 -2.79
C GLY A 55 -16.25 0.71 -1.28
N LEU A 56 -15.07 0.99 -0.72
CA LEU A 56 -14.80 0.87 0.72
C LEU A 56 -15.65 1.86 1.51
N HIS A 57 -15.66 3.14 1.10
CA HIS A 57 -16.44 4.19 1.76
C HIS A 57 -17.95 3.95 1.63
N ALA A 58 -18.42 3.51 0.46
CA ALA A 58 -19.82 3.11 0.28
C ALA A 58 -20.21 1.91 1.15
N PHE A 59 -19.30 0.96 1.35
CA PHE A 59 -19.51 -0.18 2.24
C PHE A 59 -19.60 0.25 3.71
N LEU A 60 -18.64 1.04 4.20
CA LEU A 60 -18.60 1.54 5.59
C LEU A 60 -19.82 2.41 5.93
N SER A 61 -20.33 3.19 4.99
CA SER A 61 -21.52 4.03 5.20
C SER A 61 -22.85 3.25 5.23
N LYS A 62 -22.93 2.09 4.57
CA LYS A 62 -24.15 1.28 4.48
C LYS A 62 -24.25 0.20 5.55
N VAL A 63 -23.13 -0.40 5.93
CA VAL A 63 -23.10 -1.52 6.89
C VAL A 63 -22.84 -0.95 8.29
N LYS A 64 -23.79 -1.15 9.21
CA LYS A 64 -23.69 -0.61 10.58
C LYS A 64 -23.05 -1.56 11.58
N LYS A 65 -23.27 -2.87 11.43
CA LYS A 65 -22.70 -3.90 12.31
C LYS A 65 -22.64 -5.25 11.60
N THR A 66 -21.51 -5.93 11.69
CA THR A 66 -21.30 -7.31 11.21
C THR A 66 -20.38 -8.07 12.18
N GLU A 67 -20.51 -9.38 12.25
CA GLU A 67 -19.70 -10.22 13.15
C GLU A 67 -18.24 -10.31 12.71
N ILE A 68 -18.03 -10.56 11.41
CA ILE A 68 -16.71 -10.64 10.77
C ILE A 68 -16.75 -9.78 9.52
N VAL A 69 -15.63 -9.14 9.21
CA VAL A 69 -15.46 -8.39 7.96
C VAL A 69 -14.07 -8.65 7.36
N LYS A 70 -14.03 -8.82 6.04
CA LYS A 70 -12.79 -8.98 5.29
C LYS A 70 -12.36 -7.63 4.72
N GLY A 71 -11.14 -7.21 5.04
CA GLY A 71 -10.39 -6.22 4.29
C GLY A 71 -9.41 -6.89 3.34
N GLN A 72 -8.90 -6.14 2.37
CA GLN A 72 -7.87 -6.62 1.46
C GLN A 72 -6.93 -5.48 1.09
N ILE A 73 -5.66 -5.81 0.94
CA ILE A 73 -4.59 -4.93 0.50
C ILE A 73 -3.61 -5.69 -0.41
N THR A 74 -2.96 -4.99 -1.33
CA THR A 74 -1.85 -5.56 -2.11
C THR A 74 -0.61 -5.67 -1.23
N GLY A 75 0.11 -6.79 -1.32
CA GLY A 75 1.35 -6.97 -0.57
C GLY A 75 2.58 -6.27 -1.20
N PRO A 76 3.66 -6.14 -0.42
CA PRO A 76 4.86 -5.40 -0.82
C PRO A 76 5.62 -5.98 -2.01
N ILE A 77 5.59 -7.29 -2.24
CA ILE A 77 6.28 -7.90 -3.38
C ILE A 77 5.57 -7.53 -4.68
N THR A 78 4.26 -7.75 -4.75
CA THR A 78 3.43 -7.41 -5.91
C THR A 78 3.42 -5.91 -6.16
N TRP A 79 3.26 -5.11 -5.11
CA TRP A 79 3.26 -3.66 -5.25
C TRP A 79 4.65 -3.14 -5.66
N GLY A 80 5.72 -3.62 -5.03
CA GLY A 80 7.10 -3.24 -5.34
C GLY A 80 7.55 -3.63 -6.74
N LEU A 81 7.00 -4.72 -7.31
CA LEU A 81 7.21 -5.12 -8.70
C LEU A 81 6.35 -4.32 -9.70
N THR A 82 5.25 -3.71 -9.24
CA THR A 82 4.33 -2.95 -10.08
C THR A 82 4.74 -1.49 -10.19
N VAL A 83 5.25 -0.90 -9.11
CA VAL A 83 5.71 0.49 -9.09
C VAL A 83 7.13 0.57 -9.62
N THR A 84 7.39 1.52 -10.52
CA THR A 84 8.71 1.69 -11.14
C THR A 84 9.40 2.99 -10.71
N ARG A 85 10.73 2.99 -10.70
CA ARG A 85 11.55 4.21 -10.62
C ARG A 85 11.59 4.91 -11.99
N GLN A 86 12.27 6.05 -12.05
CA GLN A 86 12.44 6.82 -13.29
C GLN A 86 13.21 6.07 -14.39
N ASP A 87 14.08 5.13 -14.02
CA ASP A 87 14.81 4.26 -14.95
C ASP A 87 13.96 3.10 -15.50
N GLY A 88 12.70 3.00 -15.05
CA GLY A 88 11.75 1.95 -15.44
C GLY A 88 11.94 0.63 -14.70
N LEU A 89 12.93 0.51 -13.79
CA LEU A 89 13.08 -0.67 -12.95
C LEU A 89 12.07 -0.63 -11.80
N ALA A 90 11.60 -1.82 -11.42
CA ALA A 90 10.70 -1.96 -10.29
C ALA A 90 11.37 -1.53 -8.98
N ILE A 91 10.61 -0.90 -8.09
CA ILE A 91 11.14 -0.39 -6.82
C ILE A 91 11.56 -1.52 -5.87
N LEU A 92 11.07 -2.74 -6.08
CA LEU A 92 11.49 -3.91 -5.28
C LEU A 92 13.00 -4.20 -5.40
N TYR A 93 13.66 -3.75 -6.48
CA TYR A 93 15.09 -3.96 -6.70
C TYR A 93 16.00 -2.97 -5.97
N ASP A 94 15.41 -2.11 -5.17
CA ASP A 94 16.10 -1.11 -4.37
C ASP A 94 15.73 -1.34 -2.91
N ASP A 95 16.71 -1.73 -2.10
CA ASP A 95 16.47 -2.18 -0.72
C ASP A 95 15.73 -1.12 0.12
N THR A 96 16.06 0.16 -0.09
CA THR A 96 15.40 1.27 0.60
C THR A 96 13.95 1.39 0.17
N PHE A 97 13.65 1.37 -1.13
CA PHE A 97 12.26 1.42 -1.57
C PHE A 97 11.46 0.18 -1.19
N ALA A 98 12.06 -1.00 -1.26
CA ALA A 98 11.42 -2.26 -0.86
C ALA A 98 11.01 -2.21 0.61
N GLU A 99 11.88 -1.74 1.50
CA GLU A 99 11.57 -1.60 2.92
C GLU A 99 10.50 -0.54 3.17
N VAL A 100 10.63 0.66 2.59
CA VAL A 100 9.63 1.73 2.76
C VAL A 100 8.26 1.28 2.24
N ALA A 101 8.21 0.60 1.10
CA ALA A 101 6.97 0.06 0.54
C ALA A 101 6.28 -0.90 1.51
N ALA A 102 7.04 -1.79 2.15
CA ALA A 102 6.49 -2.71 3.15
C ALA A 102 5.94 -1.97 4.38
N LYS A 103 6.68 -1.00 4.92
CA LYS A 103 6.23 -0.19 6.07
C LYS A 103 5.00 0.64 5.74
N PHE A 104 4.98 1.26 4.56
CA PHE A 104 3.84 2.01 4.06
C PHE A 104 2.59 1.14 3.93
N LEU A 105 2.68 -0.01 3.28
CA LEU A 105 1.54 -0.92 3.10
C LEU A 105 1.04 -1.49 4.43
N ARG A 106 1.94 -1.75 5.39
CA ARG A 106 1.56 -2.10 6.76
C ARG A 106 0.70 -1.00 7.41
N LEU A 107 1.10 0.27 7.29
CA LEU A 107 0.34 1.39 7.84
C LEU A 107 -1.04 1.54 7.16
N LYS A 108 -1.13 1.31 5.85
CA LYS A 108 -2.43 1.28 5.15
C LYS A 108 -3.31 0.11 5.59
N ALA A 109 -2.72 -1.07 5.82
CA ALA A 109 -3.42 -2.24 6.34
C ALA A 109 -4.00 -1.96 7.74
N ALA A 110 -3.19 -1.38 8.63
CA ALA A 110 -3.62 -0.97 9.97
C ALA A 110 -4.70 0.13 9.93
N TRP A 111 -4.60 1.09 9.00
CA TRP A 111 -5.68 2.07 8.79
C TRP A 111 -6.98 1.39 8.37
N GLN A 112 -6.91 0.47 7.39
CA GLN A 112 -8.08 -0.23 6.88
C GLN A 112 -8.71 -1.11 7.97
N GLU A 113 -7.90 -1.80 8.76
CA GLU A 113 -8.35 -2.55 9.94
C GLU A 113 -9.10 -1.64 10.92
N ASN A 114 -8.53 -0.50 11.29
CA ASN A 114 -9.17 0.49 12.17
C ASN A 114 -10.51 0.99 11.62
N ALA A 115 -10.59 1.26 10.31
CA ALA A 115 -11.84 1.67 9.66
C ALA A 115 -12.89 0.55 9.69
N LEU A 116 -12.50 -0.70 9.42
CA LEU A 116 -13.39 -1.86 9.45
C LEU A 116 -13.84 -2.22 10.86
N ASN A 117 -13.00 -2.00 11.87
CA ASN A 117 -13.33 -2.21 13.28
C ASN A 117 -14.43 -1.25 13.79
N GLN A 118 -14.77 -0.21 13.05
CA GLN A 118 -15.92 0.65 13.37
C GLN A 118 -17.26 -0.08 13.16
N ILE A 119 -17.30 -1.09 12.30
CA ILE A 119 -18.52 -1.82 11.92
C ILE A 119 -18.47 -3.31 12.30
N SER A 120 -17.33 -3.81 12.78
CA SER A 120 -17.16 -5.21 13.17
C SER A 120 -16.17 -5.36 14.33
N HIS A 121 -16.33 -6.41 15.13
CA HIS A 121 -15.36 -6.74 16.19
C HIS A 121 -14.20 -7.61 15.66
N HIS A 122 -14.33 -8.19 14.46
CA HIS A 122 -13.33 -9.08 13.86
C HIS A 122 -13.07 -8.70 12.40
N ALA A 123 -12.21 -7.70 12.19
CA ALA A 123 -11.63 -7.44 10.89
C ALA A 123 -10.51 -8.43 10.57
N ILE A 124 -10.51 -8.97 9.35
CA ILE A 124 -9.42 -9.81 8.83
C ILE A 124 -8.88 -9.14 7.57
N ILE A 125 -7.60 -8.74 7.59
CA ILE A 125 -6.95 -8.16 6.42
C ILE A 125 -6.24 -9.24 5.62
N PHE A 126 -6.62 -9.37 4.35
CA PHE A 126 -5.93 -10.22 3.39
C PHE A 126 -4.85 -9.43 2.68
N VAL A 127 -3.65 -9.99 2.60
CA VAL A 127 -2.53 -9.42 1.84
C VAL A 127 -2.37 -10.22 0.55
N ASP A 128 -2.77 -9.61 -0.56
CA ASP A 128 -2.79 -10.25 -1.87
C ASP A 128 -1.42 -10.13 -2.53
N GLU A 129 -0.78 -11.27 -2.78
CA GLU A 129 0.56 -11.38 -3.35
C GLU A 129 0.63 -12.26 -4.62
N PRO A 130 -0.08 -11.88 -5.71
CA PRO A 130 -0.08 -12.68 -6.93
C PRO A 130 1.28 -12.76 -7.61
N TYR A 131 2.22 -11.84 -7.38
CA TYR A 131 3.56 -11.91 -7.99
C TYR A 131 4.57 -12.69 -7.15
N LEU A 132 4.23 -13.05 -5.90
CA LEU A 132 5.10 -13.86 -5.06
C LEU A 132 5.38 -15.24 -5.67
N VAL A 133 4.44 -15.80 -6.45
CA VAL A 133 4.64 -17.08 -7.16
C VAL A 133 5.69 -16.99 -8.28
N SER A 134 5.95 -15.79 -8.79
CA SER A 134 6.92 -15.55 -9.86
C SER A 134 8.29 -15.17 -9.33
N LEU A 135 8.41 -14.84 -8.04
CA LEU A 135 9.63 -14.36 -7.42
C LEU A 135 10.78 -15.35 -7.61
N GLY A 136 11.92 -14.89 -8.14
CA GLY A 136 13.07 -15.76 -8.47
C GLY A 136 12.97 -16.48 -9.82
N SER A 137 11.91 -16.25 -10.60
CA SER A 137 11.83 -16.69 -12.00
C SER A 137 12.71 -15.85 -12.92
N VAL A 138 12.91 -16.33 -14.16
CA VAL A 138 13.62 -15.57 -15.21
C VAL A 138 12.98 -14.22 -15.54
N PHE A 139 11.71 -14.03 -15.21
CA PHE A 139 10.98 -12.77 -15.47
C PHE A 139 11.05 -11.78 -14.31
N THR A 140 11.32 -12.25 -13.10
CA THR A 140 11.48 -11.43 -11.89
C THR A 140 12.66 -11.98 -11.07
N PRO A 141 13.90 -11.81 -11.57
CA PRO A 141 15.09 -12.27 -10.86
C PRO A 141 15.24 -11.47 -9.58
N VAL A 142 15.35 -12.15 -8.45
CA VAL A 142 15.81 -11.56 -7.19
C VAL A 142 17.26 -12.02 -7.01
N PRO A 143 18.21 -11.14 -6.69
CA PRO A 143 19.61 -11.51 -6.47
C PRO A 143 19.78 -12.63 -5.44
#